data_AF-A0A2E2EAL0-F1
#
_entry.id   AF-A0A2E2EAL0-F1
#
_cell.length_a   1.000
_cell.length_b   1.000
_cell.length_c   1.000
_cell.angle_alpha   90.00
_cell.angle_beta   90.00
_cell.angle_gamma   90.00
#
_symmetry.space_group_name_H-M   'P 1'
#
loop_
_entity.id
_entity.type
_entity.pdbx_description
1 polymer ?
#
loop_
_entity_poly.entity_id
_entity_poly.type
_entity_poly.pdbx_seq_one_letter_code
_entity_poly.pdbx_strand_id
1 'polypeptide(L)' 'MSRDDLIPQISERHLTLLMRIHGDGIAPIVHADGLADIAFLDIEALCRGELIARVTMGRFKGYRVTEAGKALIA' A
#
# COMPACT_ATOMS: atom_id res chain seq x y z
N MET A 1 -11.26 16.10 -15.34
CA MET A 1 -11.15 14.82 -14.61
C MET A 1 -10.23 15.05 -13.43
N SER A 2 -10.68 14.73 -12.22
CA SER A 2 -9.86 14.79 -11.02
C SER A 2 -8.87 13.62 -11.02
N ARG A 3 -7.71 13.79 -10.38
CA ARG A 3 -6.76 12.69 -10.13
C ARG A 3 -7.43 11.52 -9.41
N ASP A 4 -8.43 11.82 -8.60
CA ASP A 4 -9.17 10.83 -7.81
C ASP A 4 -10.10 9.95 -8.67
N ASP A 5 -10.45 10.40 -9.87
CA ASP A 5 -11.25 9.62 -10.84
C ASP A 5 -10.40 8.54 -11.53
N LEU A 6 -9.07 8.67 -11.49
CA LEU A 6 -8.12 7.74 -12.09
C LEU A 6 -7.65 6.65 -11.12
N ILE A 7 -8.02 6.76 -9.84
CA ILE A 7 -7.66 5.77 -8.82
C ILE A 7 -8.51 4.52 -9.09
N PRO A 8 -7.90 3.36 -9.39
CA PRO A 8 -8.63 2.14 -9.65
C PRO A 8 -9.36 1.65 -8.40
N GLN A 9 -10.45 0.89 -8.60
CA GLN A 9 -11.06 0.14 -7.51
C GLN A 9 -10.13 -0.99 -7.05
N ILE A 10 -10.26 -1.39 -5.78
CA ILE A 10 -9.54 -2.53 -5.22
C ILE A 10 -9.89 -3.80 -6.01
N SER A 11 -8.87 -4.59 -6.33
CA SER A 11 -8.96 -5.81 -7.13
C SER A 11 -7.94 -6.84 -6.66
N GLU A 12 -7.96 -8.05 -7.22
CA GLU A 12 -7.00 -9.12 -6.85
C GLU A 12 -5.54 -8.69 -6.97
N ARG A 13 -5.20 -7.87 -7.98
CA ARG A 13 -3.85 -7.29 -8.11
C ARG A 13 -3.45 -6.53 -6.85
N HIS A 14 -4.36 -5.74 -6.29
CA HIS A 14 -4.12 -4.95 -5.10
C HIS A 14 -3.92 -5.83 -3.86
N LEU A 15 -4.63 -6.97 -3.76
CA LEU A 15 -4.43 -7.94 -2.69
C LEU A 15 -3.02 -8.56 -2.76
N THR A 16 -2.55 -8.91 -3.97
CA THR A 16 -1.18 -9.40 -4.16
C THR A 16 -0.13 -8.37 -3.77
N LEU A 17 -0.35 -7.09 -4.13
CA LEU A 17 0.52 -6.00 -3.70
C LEU A 17 0.48 -5.79 -2.19
N LEU A 18 -0.69 -5.91 -1.57
CA LEU A 18 -0.86 -5.79 -0.12
C LEU A 18 -0.09 -6.87 0.64
N MET A 19 -0.16 -8.12 0.18
CA MET A 19 0.65 -9.23 0.72
C MET A 19 2.14 -8.96 0.57
N ARG A 20 2.57 -8.45 -0.59
CA ARG A 20 3.98 -8.07 -0.83
C ARG A 20 4.45 -6.94 0.10
N ILE A 21 3.63 -5.92 0.31
CA ILE A 21 3.93 -4.80 1.23
C ILE A 21 3.92 -5.30 2.69
N HIS A 22 3.10 -6.29 3.03
CA HIS A 22 3.13 -6.88 4.36
C HIS A 22 4.44 -7.65 4.64
N GLY A 23 5.09 -8.18 3.58
CA GLY A 23 6.39 -8.83 3.67
C GLY A 23 6.38 -10.07 4.55
N ASP A 24 5.48 -11.02 4.25
CA ASP A 24 5.30 -12.29 4.99
C ASP A 24 5.14 -12.12 6.53
N GLY A 25 4.72 -10.94 7.00
CA GLY A 25 4.53 -10.63 8.42
C GLY A 25 5.76 -10.13 9.17
N ILE A 26 6.91 -9.93 8.50
CA ILE A 26 8.19 -9.64 9.15
C ILE A 26 8.51 -8.13 9.19
N ALA A 27 8.08 -7.35 8.20
CA ALA A 27 8.44 -5.94 8.08
C ALA A 27 7.25 -5.00 8.43
N PRO A 28 7.34 -4.19 9.49
CA PRO A 28 6.27 -3.27 9.87
C PRO A 28 6.14 -2.06 8.93
N ILE A 29 7.19 -1.73 8.17
CA ILE A 29 7.24 -0.61 7.25
C ILE A 29 8.08 -1.03 6.03
N VAL A 30 7.55 -0.84 4.82
CA VAL A 30 8.28 -0.98 3.56
C VAL A 30 8.68 0.40 3.05
N HIS A 31 9.96 0.58 2.72
CA HIS A 31 10.48 1.82 2.15
C HIS A 31 9.85 2.10 0.78
N ALA A 32 9.56 3.37 0.50
CA ALA A 32 8.99 3.78 -0.79
C ALA A 32 9.87 3.38 -1.98
N ASP A 33 11.19 3.41 -1.82
CA ASP A 33 12.15 2.98 -2.85
C ASP A 33 12.04 1.49 -3.17
N GLY A 34 11.63 0.67 -2.19
CA GLY A 34 11.37 -0.77 -2.37
C GLY A 34 10.07 -1.08 -3.10
N LEU A 35 9.25 -0.06 -3.40
CA LEU A 35 7.99 -0.14 -4.13
C LEU A 35 8.06 0.63 -5.46
N ALA A 36 9.25 1.02 -5.92
CA ALA A 36 9.42 1.83 -7.13
C ALA A 36 8.90 1.14 -8.41
N ASP A 37 8.73 -0.18 -8.38
CA ASP A 37 8.15 -0.99 -9.46
C ASP A 37 6.62 -1.08 -9.42
N ILE A 38 5.98 -0.60 -8.34
CA ILE A 38 4.52 -0.55 -8.21
C ILE A 38 4.01 0.77 -8.80
N ALA A 39 2.94 0.69 -9.60
CA ALA A 39 2.32 1.88 -10.15
C ALA A 39 1.78 2.79 -9.04
N PHE A 40 2.03 4.09 -9.17
CA PHE A 40 1.59 5.10 -8.20
C PHE A 40 0.08 5.02 -7.91
N LEU A 41 -0.74 4.79 -8.93
CA LEU A 41 -2.20 4.69 -8.78
C LEU A 41 -2.64 3.46 -7.96
N ASP A 42 -1.91 2.35 -8.02
CA ASP A 42 -2.18 1.16 -7.20
C ASP A 42 -1.91 1.45 -5.72
N ILE A 43 -0.83 2.18 -5.41
CA ILE A 43 -0.50 2.63 -4.05
C ILE A 43 -1.56 3.62 -3.52
N GLU A 44 -2.02 4.56 -4.36
CA GLU A 44 -3.09 5.48 -4.00
C GLU A 44 -4.42 4.75 -3.75
N ALA A 45 -4.75 3.73 -4.54
CA ALA A 45 -5.94 2.91 -4.33
C ALA A 45 -5.89 2.20 -2.97
N LEU A 46 -4.76 1.58 -2.63
CA LEU A 46 -4.56 0.95 -1.32
C LEU A 46 -4.61 1.95 -0.16
N CYS A 47 -4.08 3.17 -0.34
CA CYS A 47 -4.18 4.24 0.67
C CYS A 47 -5.63 4.72 0.84
N ARG A 48 -6.36 4.92 -0.27
CA ARG A 48 -7.77 5.37 -0.26
C ARG A 48 -8.70 4.34 0.36
N GLY A 49 -8.41 3.05 0.16
CA GLY A 49 -9.11 1.94 0.81
C GLY A 49 -8.69 1.72 2.27
N GLU A 50 -7.85 2.58 2.84
CA GLU A 50 -7.31 2.46 4.21
C GLU A 50 -6.58 1.13 4.48
N LEU A 51 -6.10 0.45 3.45
CA LEU A 51 -5.43 -0.85 3.55
C LEU A 51 -3.94 -0.70 3.89
N ILE A 52 -3.35 0.39 3.44
CA ILE A 52 -2.00 0.82 3.81
C ILE A 52 -2.01 2.26 4.29
N ALA A 53 -1.07 2.60 5.16
CA ALA A 53 -0.84 3.95 5.63
C ALA A 53 0.58 4.40 5.28
N ARG A 54 0.71 5.66 4.83
CA ARG A 54 2.01 6.32 4.66
C ARG A 54 2.66 6.53 6.01
N VAL A 55 3.94 6.18 6.12
CA VAL A 55 4.75 6.40 7.32
C VAL A 55 5.95 7.26 6.96
N THR A 56 6.22 8.26 7.80
CA THR A 56 7.43 9.09 7.70
C THR A 56 8.18 9.01 9.01
N MET A 57 9.44 8.55 8.97
CA MET A 57 10.33 8.48 10.12
C MET A 57 11.62 9.25 9.81
N GLY A 58 11.70 10.50 10.27
CA GLY A 58 12.80 11.40 9.92
C GLY A 58 12.85 11.65 8.41
N ARG A 59 13.94 11.21 7.76
CA ARG A 59 14.10 11.30 6.29
C ARG A 59 13.47 10.14 5.53
N PHE A 60 13.08 9.08 6.22
CA PHE A 60 12.55 7.87 5.59
C PHE A 60 11.05 8.01 5.32
N LYS A 61 10.65 7.65 4.10
CA LYS A 61 9.25 7.55 3.68
C LYS A 61 8.97 6.11 3.29
N GLY A 62 7.83 5.59 3.74
CA GLY A 62 7.43 4.22 3.47
C GLY A 62 5.95 4.02 3.69
N TYR A 63 5.55 2.76 3.69
CA TYR A 63 4.17 2.32 3.83
C TYR A 63 4.10 1.19 4.84
N ARG A 64 3.03 1.18 5.65
CA ARG A 64 2.69 0.06 6.52
C ARG A 64 1.31 -0.47 6.16
N VAL A 65 1.09 -1.76 6.32
CA VAL A 65 -0.24 -2.35 6.20
C VAL A 65 -1.05 -2.04 7.47
N THR A 66 -2.30 -1.61 7.32
CA THR A 66 -3.21 -1.30 8.45
C THR A 66 -3.87 -2.58 8.99
N GLU A 67 -4.59 -2.50 10.10
CA GLU A 67 -5.37 -3.64 10.59
C GLU A 67 -6.46 -4.08 9.61
N ALA A 68 -7.09 -3.13 8.91
CA ALA A 68 -8.05 -3.44 7.84
C ALA A 68 -7.37 -4.17 6.67
N GLY A 69 -6.17 -3.73 6.28
CA GLY A 69 -5.37 -4.41 5.26
C GLY A 69 -4.97 -5.83 5.67
N LYS A 70 -4.56 -6.02 6.93
CA LYS A 70 -4.23 -7.35 7.48
C LYS A 70 -5.45 -8.28 7.47
N ALA A 71 -6.63 -7.79 7.85
CA ALA A 71 -7.85 -8.58 7.87
C ALA A 71 -8.28 -9.10 6.48
N LEU A 72 -7.81 -8.47 5.39
CA LEU A 72 -8.08 -8.91 4.01
C LEU A 72 -7.10 -9.98 3.50
N ILE A 73 -5.96 -10.16 4.16
CA ILE A 73 -4.90 -11.10 3.75
C ILE A 73 -4.64 -12.20 4.79
N ALA A 74 -5.33 -12.16 5.94
CA ALA A 74 -5.32 -13.17 6.99
C ALA A 74 -6.39 -14.24 6.73
#